data_AF-A0A3A3GUV1-F1
#
_entry.id   AF-A0A3A3GUV1-F1
#
_cell.length_a   1.000
_cell.length_b   1.000
_cell.length_c   1.000
_cell.angle_alpha   90.00
_cell.angle_beta   90.00
_cell.angle_gamma   90.00
#
_symmetry.space_group_name_H-M   'P 1'
#
loop_
_entity.id
_entity.type
_entity.pdbx_description
1 polymer ?
#
loop_
_entity_poly.entity_id
_entity_poly.type
_entity_poly.pdbx_seq_one_letter_code
_entity_poly.pdbx_strand_id
1 'polypeptide(L)'
;MKKWSVGFLSLCLFVLLPLSTAYGQEKDNMYNNDIVAHQMQVGDITISELEDGRIQAIPQASELLEEQKNRYLKYMGFTDKEISSLSDAVKIEIIQEGGKKVATVRTDEQHSYISPDGKEYIITEKTKTK
;
A
#
# COMPACT_ATOMS: atom_id res chain seq x y z
N MET A 1 -57.12 2.77 -56.09
CA MET A 1 -55.68 3.13 -55.92
C MET A 1 -55.67 4.49 -55.21
N LYS A 2 -55.33 4.56 -53.91
CA LYS A 2 -53.98 4.85 -53.37
C LYS A 2 -53.61 6.34 -53.60
N LYS A 3 -53.40 7.29 -52.67
CA LYS A 3 -53.29 7.46 -51.19
C LYS A 3 -53.45 9.00 -50.93
N TRP A 4 -54.21 9.55 -49.96
CA TRP A 4 -53.86 9.90 -48.55
C TRP A 4 -52.40 10.34 -48.33
N SER A 5 -52.01 11.32 -47.51
CA SER A 5 -52.63 12.39 -46.73
C SER A 5 -51.43 13.22 -46.21
N VAL A 6 -51.69 14.46 -45.85
CA VAL A 6 -50.74 15.45 -45.36
C VAL A 6 -50.16 15.06 -43.98
N GLY A 7 -48.90 15.43 -43.74
CA GLY A 7 -48.41 15.83 -42.41
C GLY A 7 -47.77 14.74 -41.55
N PHE A 8 -46.49 14.89 -41.24
CA PHE A 8 -45.99 15.58 -40.04
C PHE A 8 -44.52 15.22 -39.88
N LEU A 9 -43.66 16.21 -40.13
CA LEU A 9 -42.24 16.15 -39.87
C LEU A 9 -42.06 16.21 -38.34
N SER A 10 -42.01 15.06 -37.67
CA SER A 10 -41.76 14.99 -36.23
C SER A 10 -40.26 15.09 -35.97
N LEU A 11 -39.86 16.34 -35.75
CA LEU A 11 -38.57 16.78 -35.24
C LEU A 11 -38.39 16.25 -33.80
N CYS A 12 -37.69 15.12 -33.63
CA CYS A 12 -37.24 14.67 -32.30
C CYS A 12 -36.12 15.58 -31.81
N LEU A 13 -36.54 16.65 -31.14
CA LEU A 13 -35.69 17.58 -30.40
C LEU A 13 -35.61 17.12 -28.94
N PHE A 14 -34.40 17.20 -28.37
CA PHE A 14 -34.04 17.01 -26.95
C PHE A 14 -34.15 15.60 -26.37
N VAL A 15 -32.99 14.96 -26.16
CA VAL A 15 -32.41 14.88 -24.79
C VAL A 15 -30.87 14.86 -24.88
N LEU A 16 -30.23 16.02 -24.79
CA LEU A 16 -28.82 16.12 -24.36
C LEU A 16 -28.85 16.16 -22.82
N LEU A 17 -28.77 15.01 -22.16
CA LEU A 17 -28.42 14.98 -20.75
C LEU A 17 -26.91 15.27 -20.66
N PRO A 18 -26.47 16.31 -19.94
CA PRO A 18 -25.10 16.34 -19.46
C PRO A 18 -25.01 15.25 -18.39
N LEU A 19 -24.46 14.08 -18.75
CA LEU A 19 -23.92 13.17 -17.76
C LEU A 19 -22.73 13.87 -17.11
N SER A 20 -23.01 14.63 -16.05
CA SER A 20 -22.02 15.03 -15.06
C SER A 20 -21.53 13.78 -14.35
N THR A 21 -20.69 13.00 -15.03
CA THR A 21 -19.83 12.06 -14.33
C THR A 21 -18.82 12.91 -13.57
N ALA A 22 -18.78 12.65 -12.27
CA ALA A 22 -18.01 13.39 -11.29
C ALA A 22 -16.57 13.56 -11.73
N TYR A 23 -16.02 14.73 -11.38
CA TYR A 23 -14.60 15.02 -11.32
C TYR A 23 -13.79 13.76 -11.03
N GLY A 24 -13.11 13.25 -12.05
CA GLY A 24 -11.94 12.41 -11.86
C GLY A 24 -10.89 13.28 -11.20
N GLN A 25 -10.81 13.24 -9.87
CA GLN A 25 -9.56 13.55 -9.22
C GLN A 25 -8.62 12.40 -9.52
N GLU A 26 -7.90 12.50 -10.66
CA GLU A 26 -6.58 11.91 -10.76
C GLU A 26 -5.73 12.57 -9.67
N LYS A 27 -5.72 11.95 -8.49
CA LYS A 27 -4.53 12.06 -7.66
C LYS A 27 -3.49 11.26 -8.40
N ASP A 28 -2.48 11.96 -8.91
CA ASP A 28 -1.22 11.38 -9.37
C ASP A 28 -0.77 10.32 -8.35
N ASN A 29 -1.07 9.06 -8.65
CA ASN A 29 -0.36 7.95 -8.05
C ASN A 29 1.00 7.99 -8.73
N MET A 30 1.99 8.53 -8.03
CA MET A 30 3.39 8.39 -8.36
C MET A 30 3.64 6.90 -8.59
N TYR A 31 3.68 6.51 -9.86
CA TYR A 31 3.62 5.13 -10.32
C TYR A 31 4.97 4.48 -9.99
N ASN A 32 5.08 3.91 -8.79
CA ASN A 32 5.97 2.77 -8.62
C ASN A 32 5.46 1.71 -9.61
N ASN A 33 6.27 1.37 -10.60
CA ASN A 33 6.04 0.23 -11.51
C ASN A 33 6.19 -1.11 -10.75
N ASP A 34 5.64 -1.19 -9.55
CA ASP A 34 5.62 -2.39 -8.75
C ASP A 34 4.58 -3.32 -9.40
N ILE A 35 5.08 -4.37 -10.04
CA ILE A 35 4.26 -5.36 -10.72
C ILE A 35 3.57 -6.21 -9.65
N VAL A 36 2.24 -6.21 -9.67
CA VAL A 36 1.43 -7.09 -8.83
C VAL A 36 1.62 -8.51 -9.36
N ALA A 37 2.28 -9.35 -8.56
CA ALA A 37 2.56 -10.73 -8.91
C ALA A 37 1.37 -11.65 -8.58
N HIS A 38 0.69 -11.36 -7.47
CA HIS A 38 -0.35 -12.21 -6.95
C HIS A 38 -1.47 -11.39 -6.28
N GLN A 39 -2.72 -11.81 -6.49
CA GLN A 39 -3.87 -11.28 -5.77
C GLN A 39 -4.57 -12.42 -5.03
N MET A 40 -4.85 -12.20 -3.76
CA MET A 40 -5.54 -13.16 -2.88
C MET A 40 -6.84 -12.55 -2.38
N GLN A 41 -7.94 -13.28 -2.52
CA GLN A 41 -9.19 -12.92 -1.89
C GLN A 41 -9.29 -13.59 -0.51
N VAL A 42 -9.41 -12.79 0.54
CA VAL A 42 -9.47 -13.25 1.92
C VAL A 42 -10.74 -12.75 2.57
N GLY A 43 -11.79 -13.55 2.48
CA GLY A 43 -13.14 -13.12 2.84
C GLY A 43 -13.61 -12.03 1.88
N ASP A 44 -13.84 -10.84 2.41
CA ASP A 44 -14.38 -9.66 1.71
C ASP A 44 -13.30 -8.69 1.20
N ILE A 45 -12.01 -8.98 1.45
CA ILE A 45 -10.89 -8.13 1.00
C ILE A 45 -10.04 -8.80 -0.07
N THR A 46 -9.48 -7.99 -0.96
CA THR A 46 -8.50 -8.41 -1.98
C THR A 46 -7.13 -7.87 -1.63
N ILE A 47 -6.19 -8.75 -1.32
CA ILE A 47 -4.82 -8.43 -0.96
C ILE A 47 -3.93 -8.63 -2.18
N SER A 48 -3.22 -7.59 -2.61
CA SER A 48 -2.23 -7.66 -3.68
C SER A 48 -0.83 -7.82 -3.10
N GLU A 49 -0.08 -8.82 -3.57
CA GLU A 49 1.32 -9.05 -3.26
C GLU A 49 2.18 -8.74 -4.49
N LEU A 50 3.27 -8.01 -4.26
CA LEU A 50 4.26 -7.62 -5.25
C LEU A 50 5.23 -8.79 -5.53
N GLU A 51 5.99 -8.72 -6.62
CA GLU A 51 6.96 -9.78 -6.99
C GLU A 51 8.02 -10.06 -5.92
N ASP A 52 8.36 -9.06 -5.11
CA ASP A 52 9.31 -9.19 -3.99
C ASP A 52 8.66 -9.69 -2.68
N GLY A 53 7.37 -10.04 -2.72
CA GLY A 53 6.60 -10.54 -1.59
C GLY A 53 6.06 -9.46 -0.66
N ARG A 54 6.27 -8.16 -0.94
CA ARG A 54 5.64 -7.07 -0.18
C ARG A 54 4.14 -7.01 -0.47
N ILE A 55 3.35 -6.62 0.52
CA ILE A 55 1.93 -6.32 0.31
C ILE A 55 1.80 -4.91 -0.28
N GLN A 56 0.96 -4.75 -1.31
CA GLN A 56 0.72 -3.46 -1.95
C GLN A 56 0.02 -2.48 -0.99
N ALA A 57 0.43 -1.22 -1.05
CA ALA A 57 -0.19 -0.11 -0.32
C ALA A 57 -1.68 0.07 -0.64
N ILE A 58 -2.46 0.49 0.35
CA ILE A 58 -3.89 0.83 0.17
C ILE A 58 -4.11 2.28 0.60
N PRO A 59 -4.18 3.23 -0.36
CA PRO A 59 -4.35 4.64 -0.04
C PRO A 59 -5.59 4.94 0.82
N GLN A 60 -6.67 4.16 0.64
CA GLN A 60 -7.94 4.32 1.36
C GLN A 60 -8.05 3.42 2.61
N ALA A 61 -6.94 3.08 3.28
CA ALA A 61 -6.96 2.20 4.46
C ALA A 61 -7.83 2.72 5.62
N SER A 62 -8.11 4.03 5.68
CA SER A 62 -9.02 4.64 6.65
C SER A 62 -10.48 4.19 6.50
N GLU A 63 -10.88 3.75 5.31
CA GLU A 63 -12.24 3.28 5.01
C GLU A 63 -12.44 1.81 5.40
N LEU A 64 -11.36 1.09 5.71
CA LEU A 64 -11.41 -0.31 6.10
C LEU A 64 -12.03 -0.46 7.50
N LEU A 65 -12.80 -1.53 7.68
CA LEU A 65 -13.23 -1.97 9.00
C LEU A 65 -12.02 -2.43 9.82
N GLU A 66 -12.11 -2.34 11.15
CA GLU A 66 -11.01 -2.73 12.03
C GLU A 66 -10.56 -4.18 11.80
N GLU A 67 -11.50 -5.09 11.59
CA GLU A 67 -11.19 -6.49 11.30
C GLU A 67 -10.42 -6.66 9.97
N GLN A 68 -10.75 -5.85 8.96
CA GLN A 68 -10.05 -5.85 7.67
C GLN A 68 -8.63 -5.34 7.83
N LYS A 69 -8.41 -4.25 8.60
CA LYS A 69 -7.07 -3.74 8.92
C LYS A 69 -6.23 -4.80 9.62
N ASN A 70 -6.82 -5.48 10.61
CA ASN A 70 -6.15 -6.56 11.34
C ASN A 70 -5.77 -7.72 10.40
N ARG A 71 -6.64 -8.09 9.45
CA ARG A 71 -6.30 -9.09 8.42
C ARG A 71 -5.11 -8.64 7.58
N TYR A 72 -5.12 -7.43 7.03
CA TYR A 72 -4.00 -6.91 6.24
C TYR A 72 -2.67 -6.97 7.00
N LEU A 73 -2.65 -6.51 8.25
CA LEU A 73 -1.44 -6.53 9.07
C LEU A 73 -0.93 -7.96 9.32
N LYS A 74 -1.80 -8.95 9.44
CA LYS A 74 -1.39 -10.37 9.51
C LYS A 74 -0.66 -10.82 8.24
N TYR A 75 -1.17 -10.45 7.07
CA TYR A 75 -0.51 -10.78 5.79
C TYR A 75 0.82 -10.02 5.62
N MET A 76 0.93 -8.85 6.21
CA MET A 76 2.19 -8.11 6.31
C MET A 76 3.16 -8.71 7.35
N GLY A 77 2.78 -9.75 8.09
CA GLY A 77 3.65 -10.48 9.02
C GLY A 77 3.58 -10.02 10.48
N PHE A 78 2.59 -9.20 10.85
CA PHE A 78 2.36 -8.82 12.24
C PHE A 78 1.60 -9.92 13.01
N THR A 79 1.96 -10.11 14.28
CA THR A 79 1.27 -11.05 15.18
C THR A 79 0.02 -10.41 15.78
N ASP A 80 -0.93 -11.24 16.24
CA ASP A 80 -2.14 -10.77 16.92
C ASP A 80 -1.83 -9.84 18.12
N LYS A 81 -0.80 -10.18 18.89
CA LYS A 81 -0.36 -9.37 20.03
C LYS A 81 0.12 -7.99 19.60
N GLU A 82 0.92 -7.92 18.54
CA GLU A 82 1.40 -6.64 18.01
C GLU A 82 0.24 -5.81 17.47
N ILE A 83 -0.64 -6.40 16.66
CA ILE A 83 -1.81 -5.73 16.10
C ILE A 83 -2.69 -5.15 17.21
N SER A 84 -2.90 -5.88 18.30
CA SER A 84 -3.69 -5.42 19.44
C SER A 84 -3.06 -4.24 20.20
N SER A 85 -1.74 -4.04 20.07
CA SER A 85 -1.01 -2.95 20.71
C SER A 85 -0.89 -1.68 19.85
N LEU A 86 -1.22 -1.78 18.55
CA LEU A 86 -1.20 -0.64 17.63
C LEU A 86 -2.49 0.17 17.75
N SER A 87 -2.36 1.50 17.75
CA SER A 87 -3.52 2.39 17.61
C SER A 87 -4.07 2.31 16.18
N ASP A 88 -5.34 2.65 16.01
CA ASP A 88 -5.99 2.61 14.69
C ASP A 88 -5.27 3.49 13.65
N ALA A 89 -4.77 4.65 14.07
CA ALA A 89 -3.99 5.55 13.22
C ALA A 89 -2.71 4.88 12.69
N VAL A 90 -1.98 4.16 13.56
CA VAL A 90 -0.75 3.46 13.16
C VAL A 90 -1.07 2.28 12.25
N LYS A 91 -2.19 1.57 12.48
CA LYS A 91 -2.64 0.50 11.58
C LYS A 91 -2.91 1.06 10.18
N ILE A 92 -3.59 2.21 10.08
CA ILE A 92 -3.89 2.87 8.81
C ILE A 92 -2.60 3.27 8.10
N GLU A 93 -1.67 3.91 8.80
CA GLU A 93 -0.39 4.36 8.25
C GLU A 93 0.41 3.19 7.65
N ILE A 94 0.58 2.10 8.40
CA ILE A 94 1.31 0.90 7.94
C ILE A 94 0.66 0.34 6.66
N ILE A 95 -0.67 0.26 6.61
CA ILE A 95 -1.39 -0.29 5.45
C ILE A 95 -1.30 0.66 4.24
N GLN A 96 -1.29 1.98 4.47
CA GLN A 96 -1.10 2.98 3.41
C GLN A 96 0.30 2.96 2.82
N GLU A 97 1.32 2.61 3.61
CA GLU A 97 2.68 2.41 3.11
C GLU A 97 2.86 1.06 2.42
N GLY A 98 2.16 0.02 2.88
CA GLY A 98 2.34 -1.34 2.41
C GLY A 98 3.66 -1.97 2.90
N GLY A 99 4.10 -3.03 2.25
CA GLY A 99 5.34 -3.74 2.59
C GLY A 99 5.12 -5.08 3.30
N LYS A 100 6.21 -5.57 3.92
CA LYS A 100 6.21 -6.80 4.71
C LYS A 100 7.18 -6.62 5.87
N LYS A 101 6.72 -6.97 7.07
CA LYS A 101 7.53 -6.90 8.28
C LYS A 101 8.69 -7.88 8.16
N VAL A 102 9.89 -7.36 8.34
CA VAL A 102 11.13 -8.15 8.37
C VAL A 102 11.70 -8.13 9.77
N ALA A 103 12.17 -9.27 10.26
CA ALA A 103 12.90 -9.34 11.51
C ALA A 103 14.33 -8.84 11.25
N THR A 104 14.66 -7.67 11.77
CA THR A 104 16.03 -7.16 11.74
C THR A 104 16.70 -7.44 13.08
N VAL A 105 17.91 -8.01 13.02
CA VAL A 105 18.80 -8.07 14.17
C VAL A 105 19.71 -6.86 14.06
N ARG A 106 19.61 -5.93 15.02
CA ARG A 106 20.56 -4.82 15.11
C ARG A 106 21.89 -5.41 15.59
N THR A 107 22.82 -5.59 14.68
CA THR A 107 24.21 -5.90 15.02
C THR A 107 24.91 -4.58 15.31
N ASP A 108 25.44 -4.44 16.52
CA ASP A 108 26.30 -3.30 16.83
C ASP A 108 27.55 -3.38 15.95
N GLU A 109 27.87 -2.28 15.24
CA GLU A 109 29.06 -2.20 14.40
C GLU A 109 30.31 -2.29 15.28
N GLN A 110 31.02 -3.42 15.17
CA GLN A 110 32.26 -3.64 15.87
C GLN A 110 33.36 -2.80 15.20
N HIS A 111 33.81 -1.77 15.89
CA HIS A 111 34.91 -0.94 15.41
C HIS A 111 36.24 -1.66 15.68
N SER A 112 37.12 -1.75 14.69
CA SER A 112 38.49 -2.25 14.86
C SER A 112 39.54 -1.22 14.46
N TYR A 113 40.71 -1.34 15.08
CA TYR A 113 41.89 -0.52 14.84
C TYR A 113 43.04 -1.44 14.43
N ILE A 114 43.72 -1.12 13.32
CA ILE A 114 44.95 -1.80 12.91
C ILE A 114 46.12 -0.92 13.32
N SER A 115 47.01 -1.44 14.15
CA SER A 115 48.21 -0.75 14.59
C SER A 115 49.28 -0.70 13.48
N PRO A 116 50.29 0.18 13.59
CA PRO A 116 51.40 0.25 12.64
C PRO A 116 52.23 -1.04 12.54
N ASP A 117 52.20 -1.91 13.56
CA ASP A 117 52.81 -3.26 13.54
C ASP A 117 51.87 -4.34 12.97
N GLY A 118 50.71 -3.95 12.43
CA GLY A 118 49.77 -4.82 11.72
C GLY A 118 48.84 -5.65 12.60
N LYS A 119 48.74 -5.35 13.91
CA LYS A 119 47.84 -6.04 14.82
C LYS A 119 46.47 -5.36 14.86
N GLU A 120 45.42 -6.18 14.83
CA GLU A 120 44.04 -5.71 14.92
C GLU A 120 43.56 -5.69 16.38
N TYR A 121 42.93 -4.59 16.78
CA TYR A 121 42.35 -4.37 18.10
C TYR A 121 40.88 -4.03 17.97
N ILE A 122 40.04 -4.72 18.74
CA ILE A 122 38.61 -4.44 18.79
C ILE A 122 38.40 -3.25 19.74
N ILE A 123 37.83 -2.16 19.22
CA ILE A 123 37.51 -0.98 20.02
C ILE A 123 36.21 -1.27 20.78
N THR A 124 36.36 -1.48 22.08
CA THR A 124 35.26 -1.50 23.05
C THR A 124 35.16 -0.15 23.76
N GLU A 125 34.04 0.10 24.47
CA GLU A 125 33.86 1.30 25.30
C GLU A 125 34.99 1.50 26.33
N LYS A 126 35.66 0.41 26.76
CA LYS A 126 36.80 0.46 27.69
C LYS A 126 38.10 0.95 27.04
N THR A 127 38.23 0.83 25.72
CA THR A 127 39.43 1.20 24.94
C THR A 127 39.25 2.50 24.17
N LYS A 128 38.06 3.11 24.23
CA LYS A 128 37.71 4.37 23.54
C LYS A 128 38.41 5.60 24.14
N THR A 129 38.96 5.47 25.35
CA THR A 129 39.64 6.53 26.10
C THR A 129 41.07 6.12 26.45
N LYS A 130 42.00 6.33 25.51
CA LYS A 130 43.38 6.66 25.84
C LYS A 130 44.08 7.37 24.70
#